data_AF-A0AAF0Q9M1-F1
#
_entry.id   AF-A0AAF0Q9M1-F1
#
_cell.length_a   1.000
_cell.length_b   1.000
_cell.length_c   1.000
_cell.angle_alpha   90.00
_cell.angle_beta   90.00
_cell.angle_gamma   90.00
#
_symmetry.space_group_name_H-M   'P 1'
#
loop_
_entity.id
_entity.type
_entity.pdbx_description
1 polymer ?
#
loop_
_entity_poly.entity_id
_entity_poly.type
_entity_poly.pdbx_seq_one_letter_code
_entity_poly.pdbx_strand_id
1 'polypeptide(L)' 'MEALPICGVYVFTDHKSLQYVFSQKYLNLRQMRWFELLKDYDMSVLYHPVKDNVVADAL' A
#
# COMPACT_ATOMS: atom_id res chain seq x y z
N MET A 1 6.10 -7.34 16.96
CA MET A 1 5.08 -7.46 15.91
C MET A 1 3.80 -6.93 16.53
N GLU A 2 3.46 -5.67 16.30
CA GLU A 2 2.16 -5.14 16.73
C GLU A 2 1.08 -5.89 15.97
N ALA A 3 0.06 -6.34 16.69
CA ALA A 3 -1.10 -6.99 16.10
C ALA A 3 -1.86 -5.92 15.29
N LEU A 4 -1.89 -6.12 13.97
CA LEU A 4 -2.67 -5.28 13.07
C LEU A 4 -4.17 -5.52 13.32
N PRO A 5 -5.00 -4.48 13.49
CA PRO A 5 -6.43 -4.65 13.75
C PRO A 5 -7.11 -5.49 12.66
N ILE A 6 -8.05 -6.33 13.10
CA ILE A 6 -8.64 -7.45 12.34
C ILE A 6 -9.60 -6.96 11.22
N CYS A 7 -10.01 -5.70 11.26
CA CYS A 7 -10.90 -5.09 10.27
C CYS A 7 -10.09 -4.16 9.37
N GLY A 8 -9.88 -4.56 8.11
CA GLY A 8 -9.16 -3.80 7.08
C GLY A 8 -8.25 -4.68 6.21
N VAL A 9 -8.00 -4.26 4.96
CA VAL A 9 -7.06 -4.94 4.04
C VAL A 9 -5.65 -4.36 4.20
N TYR A 10 -4.65 -5.20 4.45
CA TYR A 10 -3.25 -4.78 4.48
C TYR A 10 -2.58 -5.08 3.15
N VAL A 11 -2.04 -4.04 2.51
CA VAL A 11 -1.26 -4.16 1.29
C VAL A 11 0.20 -3.92 1.62
N PHE A 12 1.00 -4.97 1.48
CA PHE A 12 2.45 -4.89 1.62
C PHE A 12 3.07 -4.53 0.28
N THR A 13 4.02 -3.60 0.30
CA THR A 13 4.72 -3.15 -0.90
C THR A 13 6.21 -2.96 -0.62
N ASP A 14 7.04 -3.37 -1.56
CA ASP A 14 8.46 -3.09 -1.61
C ASP A 14 8.79 -1.68 -2.13
N HIS A 15 7.77 -0.95 -2.58
CA HIS A 15 7.93 0.41 -3.08
C HIS A 15 7.66 1.43 -1.98
N LYS A 16 8.72 1.84 -1.28
CA LYS A 16 8.66 2.71 -0.08
C LYS A 16 7.82 3.99 -0.26
N SER A 17 7.78 4.58 -1.46
CA SER A 17 6.98 5.80 -1.68
C SER A 17 5.46 5.56 -1.64
N LEU A 18 4.99 4.34 -1.92
CA LEU A 18 3.56 4.01 -1.93
C LEU A 18 2.96 3.97 -0.53
N GLN A 19 3.78 3.84 0.52
CA GLN A 19 3.36 3.97 1.90
C GLN A 19 2.66 5.30 2.19
N TYR A 20 2.98 6.35 1.43
CA TYR A 20 2.45 7.70 1.63
C TYR A 20 1.31 8.06 0.68
N VAL A 21 0.75 7.10 -0.06
CA VAL A 21 -0.25 7.37 -1.10
C VAL A 21 -1.49 8.10 -0.57
N PHE A 22 -1.87 7.86 0.68
CA PHE A 22 -3.00 8.53 1.34
C PHE A 22 -2.67 9.88 1.99
N SER A 23 -1.38 10.18 2.21
CA SER A 23 -0.93 11.42 2.88
C SER A 23 -0.25 12.41 1.94
N GLN A 24 0.06 12.00 0.71
CA GLN A 24 0.84 12.81 -0.22
C GLN A 24 -0.01 13.94 -0.82
N LYS A 25 0.45 15.18 -0.64
CA LYS A 25 -0.27 16.40 -1.09
C LYS A 25 -0.40 16.52 -2.61
N TYR A 26 0.57 15.96 -3.35
CA TYR A 26 0.62 16.04 -4.81
C TYR A 26 0.83 14.66 -5.38
N LEU A 27 -0.20 14.16 -6.07
CA LEU A 27 -0.18 12.90 -6.80
C LEU A 27 -0.10 13.21 -8.30
N ASN A 28 0.60 12.37 -9.07
CA ASN A 28 0.53 12.46 -10.52
C ASN A 28 -0.83 11.94 -11.02
N LEU A 29 -1.22 12.26 -12.26
CA LEU A 29 -2.53 11.87 -12.82
C LEU A 29 -2.77 10.35 -12.81
N ARG A 30 -1.71 9.54 -12.93
CA ARG A 30 -1.82 8.08 -12.82
C ARG A 30 -2.21 7.70 -11.39
N GLN A 31 -1.46 8.18 -10.40
CA GLN A 31 -1.71 7.93 -8.98
C GLN A 31 -3.08 8.43 -8.52
N MET A 32 -3.56 9.58 -9.04
CA MET A 32 -4.91 10.05 -8.75
C MET A 32 -6.00 9.07 -9.20
N ARG A 33 -5.87 8.50 -10.42
CA ARG A 33 -6.83 7.49 -10.92
C ARG A 33 -6.81 6.22 -10.06
N TRP A 34 -5.61 5.77 -9.64
CA TRP A 34 -5.50 4.66 -8.71
C TRP A 34 -6.13 5.00 -7.36
N PHE A 35 -5.88 6.21 -6.84
CA PHE A 35 -6.41 6.67 -5.57
C PHE A 35 -7.94 6.73 -5.56
N GLU A 36 -8.56 7.19 -6.66
CA GLU A 36 -10.02 7.18 -6.81
C GLU A 36 -10.64 5.79 -6.68
N LEU A 37 -9.91 4.73 -7.07
CA LEU A 37 -10.34 3.35 -6.90
C LEU A 37 -10.07 2.83 -5.49
N LEU A 38 -8.92 3.18 -4.91
CA LEU A 38 -8.47 2.64 -3.62
C LEU A 38 -9.20 3.26 -2.42
N LYS A 39 -9.71 4.49 -2.55
CA LYS A 39 -10.39 5.20 -1.45
C LYS A 39 -11.64 4.49 -0.92
N ASP A 40 -12.24 3.62 -1.73
CA ASP A 40 -13.47 2.90 -1.38
C ASP A 40 -13.19 1.67 -0.49
N TYR A 41 -11.92 1.30 -0.33
CA TYR A 41 -11.48 0.18 0.50
C TYR A 41 -10.96 0.68 1.85
N ASP A 42 -11.39 0.02 2.93
CA ASP A 42 -10.75 0.17 4.24
C ASP A 42 -9.41 -0.58 4.22
N MET A 43 -8.36 0.11 3.80
CA MET A 43 -7.05 -0.49 3.54
C MET A 43 -5.87 0.34 4.06
N SER A 44 -4.79 -0.36 4.41
CA SER A 44 -3.52 0.23 4.85
C SER A 44 -2.36 -0.26 3.97
N VAL A 45 -1.55 0.67 3.47
CA VAL A 45 -0.36 0.35 2.65
C VAL A 45 0.88 0.39 3.54
N LEU A 46 1.56 -0.75 3.66
CA LEU A 46 2.72 -0.94 4.53
C LEU A 46 3.97 -1.26 3.70
N TYR A 47 5.07 -0.59 4.00
CA TYR A 47 6.34 -0.89 3.37
C TYR A 47 6.92 -2.21 3.93
N HIS A 48 7.32 -3.09 3.02
CA HIS A 48 7.99 -4.34 3.33
C HIS A 48 9.24 -4.47 2.46
N PRO A 49 10.43 -4.74 3.02
CA PRO A 49 11.64 -4.87 2.22
C PRO A 49 11.50 -5.98 1.15
N VAL A 50 12.06 -5.76 -0.04
CA VAL A 50 12.07 -6.72 -1.18
C VAL A 50 12.44 -8.15 -0.75
N LYS A 51 13.40 -8.29 0.16
CA LYS A 51 13.85 -9.60 0.69
C LYS A 51 12.74 -10.43 1.31
N ASP A 52 11.68 -9.78 1.77
CA ASP A 52 10.57 -10.41 2.42
C ASP A 52 9.33 -10.51 1.49
N ASN A 53 9.39 -9.90 0.29
CA ASN A 53 8.33 -9.93 -0.74
C ASN A 53 8.41 -11.14 -1.68
N VAL A 54 9.16 -12.18 -1.30
CA VAL A 54 9.55 -13.32 -2.16
C VAL A 54 8.35 -14.05 -2.77
N VAL A 55 7.23 -14.11 -2.03
CA VAL A 55 6.01 -14.77 -2.50
C VAL A 55 5.36 -14.01 -3.65
N ALA A 56 5.27 -12.68 -3.56
CA ALA A 56 4.70 -11.87 -4.62
C ALA A 56 5.63 -11.79 -5.84
N ASP A 57 6.95 -11.79 -5.63
CA ASP A 57 7.93 -11.80 -6.73
C ASP A 57 7.94 -13.13 -7.51
N ALA A 58 7.47 -14.21 -6.90
CA ALA A 58 7.41 -15.55 -7.50
C ALA A 58 6.09 -15.86 -8.23
N LEU A 59 5.10 -14.96 -8.19
CA LEU A 59 3.77 -15.11 -8.79
C LEU A 59 3.68 -14.39 -10.15
#